data_AF-A0A527UXA2-F1
#
_entry.id   AF-A0A527UXA2-F1
#
_cell.length_a   1.000
_cell.length_b   1.000
_cell.length_c   1.000
_cell.angle_alpha   90.00
_cell.angle_beta   90.00
_cell.angle_gamma   90.00
#
_symmetry.space_group_name_H-M   'P 1'
#
loop_
_entity.id
_entity.type
_entity.pdbx_description
1 polymer ?
#
loop_
_entity_poly.entity_id
_entity_poly.type
_entity_poly.pdbx_seq_one_letter_code
_entity_poly.pdbx_strand_id
1 'polypeptide(L)'
;MPAFIQDEYYSRMVRLRKKMADLGIDAMLVLEESSLNYITGYEGYSDYVPQVALICQDDEYPWLIMRELDSYCAMTDSYLPESRILSYAEKYIGSNELTAWQPIGELVRERTKSSRIGVEISGKMLGVKGHAALSKSLGMSEFIDADGLVSTLKAIKSPAELTYMQQAGKIVDRAMKVAQLQIAVGARECDIAAAVQHSLTSGTPEFPGHPSYVGLPLMAVGSPPNQCHSKWGNGVYKMGCQTNFEMAAFRHRYACALSRTVFLGEPPARARHVHQACHDGFLAALDALRPGVKSSDVERAFRREFAPRGVRKESRIGYSIGIDWVDGGPSFQERDETVIQANMTFHLLIGIWEKTDGYVFSETVRVTDNGAMSLSNMSRDLLVNY
;
A
#
# COMPACT_ATOMS: atom_id res chain seq x y z
N MET A 1 11.18 -16.57 -7.79
CA MET A 1 12.38 -15.74 -8.11
C MET A 1 12.15 -14.34 -7.59
N PRO A 2 13.09 -13.77 -6.82
CA PRO A 2 12.93 -12.48 -6.18
C PRO A 2 12.80 -11.35 -7.21
N ALA A 3 12.06 -10.30 -6.84
CA ALA A 3 11.78 -9.16 -7.72
C ALA A 3 13.03 -8.32 -8.00
N PHE A 4 13.99 -8.28 -7.08
CA PHE A 4 15.18 -7.46 -7.21
C PHE A 4 16.45 -8.31 -7.25
N ILE A 5 17.52 -7.72 -7.77
CA ILE A 5 18.85 -8.31 -7.63
C ILE A 5 19.28 -8.34 -6.16
N GLN A 6 20.14 -9.29 -5.81
CA GLN A 6 20.56 -9.53 -4.43
C GLN A 6 21.20 -8.29 -3.78
N ASP A 7 21.99 -7.52 -4.53
CA ASP A 7 22.63 -6.27 -4.08
C ASP A 7 21.62 -5.22 -3.58
N GLU A 8 20.42 -5.18 -4.16
CA GLU A 8 19.39 -4.26 -3.71
C GLU A 8 18.88 -4.63 -2.31
N TYR A 9 18.66 -5.92 -2.04
CA TYR A 9 18.27 -6.40 -0.72
C TYR A 9 19.39 -6.18 0.31
N TYR A 10 20.64 -6.42 -0.06
CA TYR A 10 21.78 -6.11 0.82
C TYR A 10 21.85 -4.63 1.18
N SER A 11 21.63 -3.75 0.20
CA SER A 11 21.60 -2.31 0.44
C SER A 11 20.47 -1.91 1.41
N ARG A 12 19.29 -2.54 1.31
CA ARG A 12 18.17 -2.35 2.26
C ARG A 12 18.56 -2.77 3.67
N MET A 13 19.20 -3.93 3.81
CA MET A 13 19.68 -4.46 5.10
C MET A 13 20.71 -3.55 5.76
N VAL A 14 21.69 -3.03 5.00
CA VAL A 14 22.69 -2.09 5.51
C VAL A 14 22.02 -0.81 6.04
N ARG A 15 21.05 -0.25 5.31
CA ARG A 15 20.29 0.93 5.77
C ARG A 15 19.47 0.64 7.03
N LEU A 16 18.84 -0.52 7.11
CA LEU A 16 18.03 -0.92 8.25
C LEU A 16 18.90 -1.08 9.51
N ARG A 17 20.01 -1.81 9.40
CA ARG A 17 20.98 -2.02 10.49
C ARG A 17 21.56 -0.72 11.03
N LYS A 18 21.87 0.23 10.15
CA LYS A 18 22.28 1.58 10.58
C LYS A 18 21.22 2.24 11.47
N LYS A 19 19.96 2.25 11.03
CA LYS A 19 18.86 2.82 11.83
C LYS A 19 18.60 2.05 13.12
N MET A 20 18.72 0.73 13.10
CA MET A 20 18.69 -0.09 14.30
C MET A 20 19.79 0.34 15.27
N ALA A 21 21.03 0.53 14.81
CA ALA A 21 22.14 0.97 15.65
C ALA A 21 21.92 2.37 16.25
N ASP A 22 21.41 3.31 15.45
CA ASP A 22 21.08 4.67 15.89
C ASP A 22 20.02 4.68 17.02
N LEU A 23 19.09 3.72 17.01
CA LEU A 23 18.07 3.54 18.05
C LEU A 23 18.49 2.57 19.15
N GLY A 24 19.67 1.99 19.04
CA GLY A 24 20.15 1.02 20.01
C GLY A 24 19.44 -0.34 19.97
N ILE A 25 18.98 -0.76 18.81
CA ILE A 25 18.38 -2.06 18.57
C ILE A 25 19.48 -3.03 18.07
N ASP A 26 19.68 -4.13 18.79
CA ASP A 26 20.68 -5.14 18.44
C ASP A 26 20.07 -6.27 17.57
N ALA A 27 18.77 -6.52 17.77
CA ALA A 27 17.98 -7.44 16.96
C ALA A 27 16.57 -6.87 16.75
N MET A 28 16.00 -7.04 15.57
CA MET A 28 14.66 -6.57 15.24
C MET A 28 13.79 -7.71 14.72
N LEU A 29 12.54 -7.77 15.17
CA LEU A 29 11.50 -8.62 14.62
C LEU A 29 10.63 -7.77 13.68
N VAL A 30 10.67 -8.11 12.39
CA VAL A 30 9.83 -7.53 11.34
C VAL A 30 8.64 -8.46 11.10
N LEU A 31 7.43 -7.95 11.30
CA LEU A 31 6.17 -8.70 11.29
C LEU A 31 5.23 -8.25 10.18
N GLU A 32 5.27 -6.98 9.78
CA GLU A 32 4.43 -6.43 8.73
C GLU A 32 4.77 -7.08 7.39
N GLU A 33 3.76 -7.60 6.68
CA GLU A 33 3.96 -8.40 5.46
C GLU A 33 4.76 -7.64 4.40
N SER A 34 4.44 -6.36 4.19
CA SER A 34 5.13 -5.51 3.23
C SER A 34 6.58 -5.21 3.63
N SER A 35 6.85 -5.07 4.93
CA SER A 35 8.20 -4.89 5.47
C SER A 35 9.02 -6.19 5.35
N LEU A 36 8.40 -7.32 5.65
CA LEU A 36 9.00 -8.65 5.52
C LEU A 36 9.36 -8.94 4.06
N ASN A 37 8.46 -8.68 3.11
CA ASN A 37 8.76 -8.80 1.67
C ASN A 37 9.88 -7.84 1.25
N TYR A 38 9.84 -6.56 1.69
CA TYR A 38 10.85 -5.57 1.34
C TYR A 38 12.27 -6.01 1.72
N ILE A 39 12.41 -6.70 2.85
CA ILE A 39 13.70 -7.11 3.41
C ILE A 39 14.14 -8.50 2.97
N THR A 40 13.22 -9.43 2.73
CA THR A 40 13.53 -10.85 2.45
C THR A 40 13.23 -11.28 1.02
N GLY A 41 12.43 -10.49 0.29
CA GLY A 41 11.85 -10.88 -1.00
C GLY A 41 10.74 -11.93 -0.91
N TYR A 42 10.46 -12.48 0.28
CA TYR A 42 9.42 -13.49 0.45
C TYR A 42 8.05 -12.92 0.11
N GLU A 43 7.34 -13.63 -0.76
CA GLU A 43 5.97 -13.34 -1.13
C GLU A 43 5.13 -14.61 -0.98
N GLY A 44 4.02 -14.48 -0.28
CA GLY A 44 3.07 -15.57 -0.06
C GLY A 44 1.84 -15.04 0.66
N TYR A 45 0.67 -15.59 0.34
CA TYR A 45 -0.53 -15.34 1.14
C TYR A 45 -0.49 -16.23 2.38
N SER A 46 0.33 -15.84 3.36
CA SER A 46 0.61 -16.57 4.60
C SER A 46 0.50 -15.69 5.85
N ASP A 47 0.18 -14.40 5.68
CA ASP A 47 0.08 -13.42 6.76
C ASP A 47 -1.14 -13.62 7.68
N TYR A 48 -1.97 -14.64 7.40
CA TYR A 48 -3.04 -15.11 8.28
C TYR A 48 -2.53 -16.04 9.40
N VAL A 49 -1.24 -16.41 9.39
CA VAL A 49 -0.54 -17.12 10.47
C VAL A 49 0.72 -16.33 10.91
N PRO A 50 1.22 -16.55 12.15
CA PRO A 50 2.42 -15.85 12.62
C PRO A 50 3.67 -16.08 11.75
N GLN A 51 4.32 -15.01 11.32
CA GLN A 51 5.59 -15.08 10.60
C GLN A 51 6.44 -13.87 10.94
N VAL A 52 7.76 -14.04 10.97
CA VAL A 52 8.70 -13.02 11.42
C VAL A 52 9.99 -13.09 10.62
N ALA A 53 10.50 -11.93 10.19
CA ALA A 53 11.91 -11.82 9.83
C ALA A 53 12.70 -11.27 11.03
N LEU A 54 13.65 -12.07 11.53
CA LEU A 54 14.60 -11.66 12.57
C LEU A 54 15.85 -11.06 11.90
N ILE A 55 16.12 -9.81 12.21
CA ILE A 55 17.28 -9.05 11.74
C ILE A 55 18.27 -8.89 12.90
N CYS A 56 19.47 -9.44 12.77
CA CYS A 56 20.58 -9.19 13.69
C CYS A 56 21.60 -8.21 13.05
N GLN A 57 22.30 -7.44 13.88
CA GLN A 57 23.32 -6.48 13.41
C GLN A 57 24.45 -7.15 12.61
N ASP A 58 24.95 -8.29 13.09
CA ASP A 58 26.17 -8.91 12.54
C ASP A 58 25.91 -10.05 11.53
N ASP A 59 24.65 -10.43 11.32
CA ASP A 59 24.31 -11.47 10.36
C ASP A 59 24.45 -10.97 8.92
N GLU A 60 24.77 -11.85 7.96
CA GLU A 60 24.74 -11.46 6.54
C GLU A 60 23.29 -11.30 6.07
N TYR A 61 22.48 -12.35 6.27
CA TYR A 61 21.08 -12.44 5.87
C TYR A 61 20.12 -12.36 7.07
N PRO A 62 18.87 -11.91 6.88
CA PRO A 62 17.83 -12.08 7.88
C PRO A 62 17.49 -13.56 8.08
N TRP A 63 16.94 -13.90 9.24
CA TRP A 63 16.29 -15.19 9.46
C TRP A 63 14.80 -15.05 9.19
N LEU A 64 14.23 -15.88 8.32
CA LEU A 64 12.79 -15.92 8.11
C LEU A 64 12.19 -17.09 8.89
N ILE A 65 11.33 -16.79 9.86
CA ILE A 65 10.67 -17.76 10.73
C ILE A 65 9.19 -17.81 10.38
N MET A 66 8.69 -18.99 10.02
CA MET A 66 7.31 -19.14 9.53
C MET A 66 6.76 -20.54 9.79
N ARG A 67 5.51 -20.79 9.39
CA ARG A 67 4.93 -22.13 9.41
C ARG A 67 5.69 -23.06 8.46
N GLU A 68 5.85 -24.33 8.85
CA GLU A 68 6.54 -25.35 8.03
C GLU A 68 6.04 -25.44 6.58
N LEU A 69 4.74 -25.39 6.36
CA LEU A 69 4.17 -25.46 5.00
C LEU A 69 4.54 -24.24 4.13
N ASP A 70 4.67 -23.07 4.74
CA ASP A 70 4.99 -21.82 4.03
C ASP A 70 6.49 -21.70 3.73
N SER A 71 7.35 -22.49 4.41
CA SER A 71 8.79 -22.50 4.19
C SER A 71 9.19 -22.89 2.76
N TYR A 72 8.42 -23.78 2.13
CA TYR A 72 8.64 -24.18 0.73
C TYR A 72 8.41 -23.02 -0.25
N CYS A 73 7.45 -22.14 0.04
CA CYS A 73 7.25 -20.90 -0.73
C CYS A 73 8.44 -19.97 -0.53
N ALA A 74 8.91 -19.81 0.70
CA ALA A 74 10.07 -18.97 1.00
C ALA A 74 11.35 -19.43 0.29
N MET A 75 11.58 -20.74 0.17
CA MET A 75 12.72 -21.30 -0.56
C MET A 75 12.68 -20.98 -2.07
N THR A 76 11.49 -20.69 -2.61
CA THR A 76 11.30 -20.43 -4.05
C THR A 76 11.30 -18.93 -4.39
N ASP A 77 10.71 -18.12 -3.51
CA ASP A 77 10.41 -16.72 -3.81
C ASP A 77 11.31 -15.70 -3.12
N SER A 78 11.90 -16.05 -1.97
CA SER A 78 12.88 -15.19 -1.30
C SER A 78 14.26 -15.25 -1.96
N TYR A 79 15.14 -14.29 -1.67
CA TYR A 79 16.55 -14.37 -2.06
C TYR A 79 17.41 -15.11 -1.02
N LEU A 80 16.80 -15.59 0.07
CA LEU A 80 17.51 -16.15 1.20
C LEU A 80 18.01 -17.57 0.89
N PRO A 81 19.20 -17.95 1.37
CA PRO A 81 19.60 -19.34 1.34
C PRO A 81 18.68 -20.17 2.27
N GLU A 82 18.45 -21.44 1.91
CA GLU A 82 17.57 -22.35 2.66
C GLU A 82 17.91 -22.42 4.16
N SER A 83 19.20 -22.34 4.50
CA SER A 83 19.70 -22.34 5.88
C SER A 83 19.23 -21.15 6.73
N ARG A 84 18.65 -20.11 6.12
CA ARG A 84 18.10 -18.92 6.79
C ARG A 84 16.57 -18.95 6.91
N ILE A 85 15.94 -20.01 6.43
CA ILE A 85 14.50 -20.23 6.54
C ILE A 85 14.26 -21.25 7.65
N LEU A 86 13.56 -20.82 8.69
CA LEU A 86 13.23 -21.62 9.86
C LEU A 86 11.72 -21.81 9.94
N SER A 87 11.33 -22.95 10.46
CA SER A 87 9.92 -23.30 10.58
C SER A 87 9.51 -23.72 11.99
N TYR A 88 8.25 -23.45 12.31
CA TYR A 88 7.57 -24.08 13.44
C TYR A 88 6.49 -25.06 12.95
N ALA A 89 6.23 -26.09 13.76
CA ALA A 89 5.37 -27.21 13.38
C ALA A 89 3.89 -26.85 13.26
N GLU A 90 3.16 -27.63 12.46
CA GLU A 90 1.73 -27.43 12.19
C GLU A 90 0.84 -27.45 13.45
N LYS A 91 1.23 -28.17 14.50
CA LYS A 91 0.47 -28.30 15.77
C LYS A 91 0.17 -26.97 16.48
N TYR A 92 0.87 -25.89 16.13
CA TYR A 92 0.68 -24.55 16.70
C TYR A 92 -0.41 -23.74 15.97
N ILE A 93 -0.84 -24.15 14.78
CA ILE A 93 -1.84 -23.43 13.97
C ILE A 93 -3.25 -23.85 14.39
N GLY A 94 -4.12 -22.87 14.64
CA GLY A 94 -5.51 -23.12 15.03
C GLY A 94 -5.71 -23.79 16.39
N SER A 95 -4.65 -23.91 17.20
CA SER A 95 -4.72 -24.51 18.54
C SER A 95 -5.29 -23.53 19.57
N ASN A 96 -6.07 -24.05 20.52
CA ASN A 96 -6.56 -23.29 21.67
C ASN A 96 -5.57 -23.30 22.85
N GLU A 97 -4.57 -24.19 22.83
CA GLU A 97 -3.63 -24.41 23.92
C GLU A 97 -2.20 -23.99 23.56
N LEU A 98 -1.82 -24.22 22.30
CA LEU A 98 -0.50 -23.93 21.77
C LEU A 98 -0.52 -22.64 20.95
N THR A 99 0.58 -21.90 20.95
CA THR A 99 0.74 -20.68 20.16
C THR A 99 2.07 -20.70 19.43
N ALA A 100 2.07 -20.31 18.15
CA ALA A 100 3.30 -20.25 17.33
C ALA A 100 4.30 -19.20 17.86
N TRP A 101 3.85 -18.22 18.65
CA TRP A 101 4.74 -17.24 19.28
C TRP A 101 5.70 -17.85 20.29
N GLN A 102 5.36 -19.03 20.85
CA GLN A 102 6.27 -19.77 21.73
C GLN A 102 7.52 -20.27 20.95
N PRO A 103 7.39 -21.15 19.93
CA PRO A 103 8.56 -21.61 19.17
C PRO A 103 9.24 -20.47 18.41
N ILE A 104 8.52 -19.43 17.97
CA ILE A 104 9.16 -18.23 17.40
C ILE A 104 10.12 -17.59 18.42
N GLY A 105 9.68 -17.35 19.66
CA GLY A 105 10.55 -16.80 20.69
C GLY A 105 11.71 -17.73 21.08
N GLU A 106 11.50 -19.06 21.06
CA GLU A 106 12.57 -20.05 21.25
C GLU A 106 13.64 -19.91 20.18
N LEU A 107 13.24 -19.90 18.90
CA LEU A 107 14.14 -19.72 17.76
C LEU A 107 14.89 -18.39 17.83
N VAL A 108 14.23 -17.30 18.21
CA VAL A 108 14.88 -15.98 18.39
C VAL A 108 15.96 -16.03 19.47
N ARG A 109 15.68 -16.61 20.65
CA ARG A 109 16.68 -16.74 21.75
C ARG A 109 17.89 -17.59 21.40
N GLU A 110 17.74 -18.52 20.46
CA GLU A 110 18.86 -19.31 19.95
C GLU A 110 19.81 -18.47 19.07
N ARG A 111 19.31 -17.42 18.41
CA ARG A 111 20.10 -16.59 17.47
C ARG A 111 20.61 -15.29 18.10
N THR A 112 19.93 -14.76 19.11
CA THR A 112 20.39 -13.57 19.83
C THR A 112 20.23 -13.71 21.35
N LYS A 113 21.20 -13.16 22.08
CA LYS A 113 21.17 -13.04 23.55
C LYS A 113 20.92 -11.61 24.02
N SER A 114 20.74 -10.67 23.09
CA SER A 114 20.50 -9.27 23.44
C SER A 114 19.10 -9.09 24.03
N SER A 115 18.99 -8.21 25.03
CA SER A 115 17.72 -7.71 25.56
C SER A 115 17.22 -6.46 24.83
N ARG A 116 17.97 -5.94 23.84
CA ARG A 116 17.63 -4.74 23.07
C ARG A 116 16.95 -5.14 21.76
N ILE A 117 15.79 -5.78 21.89
CA ILE A 117 15.01 -6.30 20.77
C ILE A 117 13.94 -5.29 20.37
N GLY A 118 14.01 -4.84 19.11
CA GLY A 118 12.97 -4.04 18.46
C GLY A 118 11.87 -4.93 17.89
N VAL A 119 10.61 -4.52 18.01
CA VAL A 119 9.46 -5.26 17.46
C VAL A 119 8.51 -4.28 16.76
N GLU A 120 8.00 -4.66 15.59
CA GLU A 120 6.82 -3.97 15.01
C GLU A 120 5.57 -4.34 15.85
N ILE A 121 5.28 -3.54 16.88
CA ILE A 121 4.23 -3.77 17.87
C ILE A 121 2.84 -3.75 17.23
N SER A 122 2.62 -2.91 16.21
CA SER A 122 1.35 -2.85 15.47
C SER A 122 1.14 -4.04 14.53
N GLY A 123 2.13 -4.94 14.42
CA GLY A 123 2.12 -6.11 13.56
C GLY A 123 0.78 -6.87 13.59
N LYS A 124 0.11 -6.95 12.45
CA LYS A 124 -1.24 -7.55 12.28
C LYS A 124 -1.48 -8.85 13.08
N MET A 125 -0.51 -9.77 13.06
CA MET A 125 -0.64 -11.09 13.70
C MET A 125 -0.15 -11.14 15.15
N LEU A 126 0.54 -10.11 15.64
CA LEU A 126 1.05 -10.09 17.00
C LEU A 126 -0.11 -9.96 17.99
N GLY A 127 -0.85 -8.86 17.91
CA GLY A 127 -1.95 -8.55 18.82
C GLY A 127 -1.58 -8.67 20.31
N VAL A 128 -2.56 -8.56 21.20
CA VAL A 128 -2.29 -8.60 22.66
C VAL A 128 -1.82 -9.99 23.11
N LYS A 129 -2.45 -11.06 22.58
CA LYS A 129 -2.12 -12.44 22.98
C LYS A 129 -0.76 -12.90 22.46
N GLY A 130 -0.44 -12.57 21.21
CA GLY A 130 0.86 -12.92 20.63
C GLY A 130 1.99 -12.12 21.25
N HIS A 131 1.78 -10.83 21.52
CA HIS A 131 2.72 -10.02 22.31
C HIS A 131 3.01 -10.68 23.66
N ALA A 132 1.98 -11.03 24.45
CA ALA A 132 2.18 -11.67 25.76
C ALA A 132 2.90 -13.03 25.67
N ALA A 133 2.57 -13.85 24.66
CA ALA A 133 3.22 -15.13 24.42
C ALA A 133 4.69 -14.98 24.00
N LEU A 134 4.97 -14.02 23.11
CA LEU A 134 6.33 -13.71 22.66
C LEU A 134 7.17 -13.13 23.80
N SER A 135 6.64 -12.18 24.57
CA SER A 135 7.27 -11.65 25.79
C SER A 135 7.62 -12.76 26.78
N LYS A 136 6.68 -13.67 27.07
CA LYS A 136 6.90 -14.83 27.94
C LYS A 136 7.97 -15.76 27.37
N SER A 137 7.93 -16.04 26.06
CA SER A 137 8.92 -16.89 25.40
C SER A 137 10.30 -16.23 25.42
N LEU A 138 10.42 -14.92 25.19
CA LEU A 138 11.71 -14.22 25.24
C LEU A 138 12.21 -13.95 26.67
N GLY A 139 11.34 -14.08 27.68
CA GLY A 139 11.67 -13.70 29.05
C GLY A 139 11.83 -12.19 29.22
N MET A 140 11.12 -11.41 28.42
CA MET A 140 11.23 -9.95 28.35
C MET A 140 9.90 -9.31 28.70
N SER A 141 9.94 -8.25 29.52
CA SER A 141 8.74 -7.47 29.90
C SER A 141 8.42 -6.36 28.92
N GLU A 142 9.42 -5.82 28.22
CA GLU A 142 9.29 -4.69 27.30
C GLU A 142 10.13 -4.93 26.05
N PHE A 143 9.61 -4.46 24.91
CA PHE A 143 10.32 -4.39 23.65
C PHE A 143 10.58 -2.94 23.28
N ILE A 144 11.62 -2.69 22.49
CA ILE A 144 11.78 -1.40 21.83
C ILE A 144 10.72 -1.33 20.72
N ASP A 145 9.87 -0.31 20.74
CA ASP A 145 8.92 -0.08 19.66
C ASP A 145 9.69 0.28 18.38
N ALA A 146 9.57 -0.58 17.37
CA ALA A 146 10.22 -0.42 16.08
C ALA A 146 9.21 -0.21 14.94
N ASP A 147 7.95 0.14 15.28
CA ASP A 147 6.93 0.46 14.30
C ASP A 147 7.40 1.56 13.33
N GLY A 148 7.15 1.33 12.04
CA GLY A 148 7.50 2.28 10.98
C GLY A 148 8.98 2.37 10.65
N LEU A 149 9.90 1.67 11.35
CA LEU A 149 11.33 1.77 11.06
C LEU A 149 11.65 1.35 9.62
N VAL A 150 11.13 0.19 9.19
CA VAL A 150 11.25 -0.30 7.80
C VAL A 150 10.50 0.62 6.83
N SER A 151 9.36 1.19 7.24
CA SER A 151 8.61 2.17 6.44
C SER A 151 9.43 3.40 6.09
N THR A 152 10.32 3.86 6.97
CA THR A 152 11.23 4.97 6.65
C THR A 152 12.22 4.64 5.51
N LEU A 153 12.53 3.36 5.28
CA LEU A 153 13.33 2.93 4.12
C LEU A 153 12.47 2.85 2.87
N LYS A 154 11.26 2.27 2.98
CA LYS A 154 10.30 2.12 1.88
C LYS A 154 9.85 3.47 1.31
N ALA A 155 9.87 4.54 2.13
CA ALA A 155 9.42 5.86 1.72
C ALA A 155 10.15 6.41 0.48
N ILE A 156 11.47 6.16 0.35
CA ILE A 156 12.28 6.63 -0.78
C ILE A 156 12.56 5.47 -1.72
N LYS A 157 11.98 5.50 -2.91
CA LYS A 157 12.02 4.41 -3.88
C LYS A 157 13.36 4.34 -4.62
N SER A 158 13.88 3.14 -4.81
CA SER A 158 14.98 2.84 -5.72
C SER A 158 14.54 3.01 -7.19
N PRO A 159 15.49 3.14 -8.14
CA PRO A 159 15.17 3.15 -9.56
C PRO A 159 14.38 1.91 -10.04
N ALA A 160 14.66 0.74 -9.48
CA ALA A 160 13.95 -0.50 -9.83
C ALA A 160 12.51 -0.48 -9.29
N GLU A 161 12.31 -0.05 -8.04
CA GLU A 161 10.97 0.12 -7.44
C GLU A 161 10.11 1.07 -8.29
N LEU A 162 10.68 2.22 -8.69
CA LEU A 162 9.99 3.19 -9.55
C LEU A 162 9.66 2.64 -10.92
N THR A 163 10.53 1.79 -11.49
CA THR A 163 10.27 1.13 -12.77
C THR A 163 9.03 0.23 -12.68
N TYR A 164 8.89 -0.53 -11.60
CA TYR A 164 7.70 -1.36 -11.38
C TYR A 164 6.43 -0.53 -11.18
N MET A 165 6.52 0.57 -10.44
CA MET A 165 5.37 1.48 -10.27
C MET A 165 4.94 2.13 -11.60
N GLN A 166 5.88 2.50 -12.47
CA GLN A 166 5.58 3.03 -13.80
C GLN A 166 4.91 1.99 -14.71
N GLN A 167 5.35 0.73 -14.65
CA GLN A 167 4.71 -0.37 -15.35
C GLN A 167 3.28 -0.61 -14.83
N ALA A 168 3.08 -0.58 -13.51
CA ALA A 168 1.76 -0.62 -12.90
C ALA A 168 0.88 0.56 -13.35
N GLY A 169 1.44 1.76 -13.51
CA GLY A 169 0.74 2.93 -14.08
C GLY A 169 0.11 2.65 -15.44
N LYS A 170 0.86 2.03 -16.35
CA LYS A 170 0.34 1.63 -17.68
C LYS A 170 -0.81 0.62 -17.59
N ILE A 171 -0.72 -0.32 -16.64
CA ILE A 171 -1.74 -1.35 -16.45
C ILE A 171 -3.03 -0.72 -15.87
N VAL A 172 -2.91 0.16 -14.87
CA VAL A 172 -4.10 0.78 -14.25
C VAL A 172 -4.80 1.75 -15.20
N ASP A 173 -4.04 2.45 -16.06
CA ASP A 173 -4.62 3.29 -17.13
C ASP A 173 -5.48 2.45 -18.09
N ARG A 174 -4.96 1.30 -18.55
CA ARG A 174 -5.71 0.35 -19.38
C ARG A 174 -6.97 -0.13 -18.66
N ALA A 175 -6.85 -0.52 -17.39
CA ALA A 175 -7.98 -1.03 -16.61
C ALA A 175 -9.07 0.02 -16.38
N MET A 176 -8.68 1.27 -16.09
CA MET A 176 -9.63 2.39 -15.98
C MET A 176 -10.33 2.66 -17.31
N LYS A 177 -9.63 2.54 -18.44
CA LYS A 177 -10.25 2.69 -19.75
C LYS A 177 -11.26 1.58 -20.04
N VAL A 178 -10.94 0.33 -19.67
CA VAL A 178 -11.88 -0.81 -19.74
C VAL A 178 -13.11 -0.52 -18.89
N ALA A 179 -12.91 -0.07 -17.64
CA ALA A 179 -14.00 0.28 -16.73
C ALA A 179 -14.94 1.33 -17.37
N GLN A 180 -14.37 2.41 -17.90
CA GLN A 180 -15.13 3.45 -18.59
C GLN A 180 -15.92 2.86 -19.77
N LEU A 181 -15.28 2.12 -20.68
CA LEU A 181 -15.92 1.65 -21.91
C LEU A 181 -17.03 0.60 -21.67
N GLN A 182 -16.99 -0.12 -20.56
CA GLN A 182 -17.96 -1.17 -20.25
C GLN A 182 -19.23 -0.65 -19.54
N ILE A 183 -19.21 0.59 -19.03
CA ILE A 183 -20.39 1.20 -18.41
C ILE A 183 -21.42 1.56 -19.48
N ALA A 184 -22.55 0.86 -19.44
CA ALA A 184 -23.72 1.10 -20.29
C ALA A 184 -25.02 0.77 -19.55
N VAL A 185 -26.15 1.31 -20.00
CA VAL A 185 -27.47 0.99 -19.44
C VAL A 185 -27.73 -0.52 -19.54
N GLY A 186 -28.14 -1.14 -18.44
CA GLY A 186 -28.41 -2.57 -18.36
C GLY A 186 -27.18 -3.45 -18.09
N ALA A 187 -25.96 -2.92 -18.15
CA ALA A 187 -24.77 -3.66 -17.76
C ALA A 187 -24.83 -4.01 -16.26
N ARG A 188 -24.40 -5.23 -15.88
CA ARG A 188 -24.33 -5.63 -14.48
C ARG A 188 -23.04 -5.12 -13.86
N GLU A 189 -23.11 -4.72 -12.60
CA GLU A 189 -21.94 -4.25 -11.85
C GLU A 189 -20.83 -5.31 -11.79
N CYS A 190 -21.19 -6.57 -11.54
CA CYS A 190 -20.24 -7.68 -11.46
C CYS A 190 -19.49 -7.96 -12.79
N ASP A 191 -20.12 -7.73 -13.95
CA ASP A 191 -19.48 -7.96 -15.26
C ASP A 191 -18.40 -6.91 -15.52
N ILE A 192 -18.67 -5.66 -15.13
CA ILE A 192 -17.70 -4.56 -15.22
C ILE A 192 -16.54 -4.83 -14.26
N ALA A 193 -16.84 -5.23 -13.01
CA ALA A 193 -15.81 -5.61 -12.05
C ALA A 193 -14.93 -6.76 -12.57
N ALA A 194 -15.52 -7.79 -13.18
CA ALA A 194 -14.80 -8.90 -13.78
C ALA A 194 -13.90 -8.44 -14.94
N ALA A 195 -14.38 -7.55 -15.81
CA ALA A 195 -13.59 -6.98 -16.89
C ALA A 195 -12.39 -6.15 -16.38
N VAL A 196 -12.60 -5.35 -15.33
CA VAL A 196 -11.53 -4.58 -14.67
C VAL A 196 -10.51 -5.52 -14.04
N GLN A 197 -10.94 -6.52 -13.27
CA GLN A 197 -10.05 -7.51 -12.67
C GLN A 197 -9.26 -8.29 -13.73
N HIS A 198 -9.90 -8.69 -14.82
CA HIS A 198 -9.21 -9.31 -15.95
C HIS A 198 -8.13 -8.39 -16.53
N SER A 199 -8.42 -7.10 -16.73
CA SER A 199 -7.44 -6.14 -17.23
C SER A 199 -6.28 -5.93 -16.26
N LEU A 200 -6.54 -5.82 -14.95
CA LEU A 200 -5.51 -5.66 -13.93
C LEU A 200 -4.61 -6.89 -13.83
N THR A 201 -5.19 -8.10 -13.86
CA THR A 201 -4.45 -9.36 -13.77
C THR A 201 -3.68 -9.67 -15.05
N SER A 202 -4.29 -9.49 -16.22
CA SER A 202 -3.61 -9.73 -17.51
C SER A 202 -2.52 -8.70 -17.80
N GLY A 203 -2.61 -7.49 -17.23
CA GLY A 203 -1.60 -6.46 -17.37
C GLY A 203 -1.68 -5.71 -18.71
N THR A 204 -0.61 -5.74 -19.48
CA THR A 204 -0.46 -5.21 -20.85
C THR A 204 0.34 -6.22 -21.66
N PRO A 205 0.44 -6.10 -23.00
CA PRO A 205 1.30 -6.98 -23.79
C PRO A 205 2.75 -7.02 -23.30
N GLU A 206 3.27 -5.91 -22.78
CA GLU A 206 4.65 -5.79 -22.30
C GLU A 206 4.83 -6.17 -20.83
N PHE A 207 3.79 -5.99 -20.01
CA PHE A 207 3.88 -6.05 -18.55
C PHE A 207 2.73 -6.87 -17.97
N PRO A 208 2.98 -8.07 -17.40
CA PRO A 208 1.93 -8.81 -16.70
C PRO A 208 1.44 -8.05 -15.46
N GLY A 209 0.20 -8.31 -15.05
CA GLY A 209 -0.31 -7.86 -13.76
C GLY A 209 0.25 -8.68 -12.60
N HIS A 210 0.06 -8.17 -11.39
CA HIS A 210 0.41 -8.85 -10.13
C HIS A 210 -0.81 -8.86 -9.20
N PRO A 211 -0.96 -9.88 -8.32
CA PRO A 211 -2.05 -9.95 -7.36
C PRO A 211 -2.23 -8.67 -6.51
N SER A 212 -3.48 -8.35 -6.21
CA SER A 212 -3.84 -7.25 -5.30
C SER A 212 -3.94 -7.78 -3.87
N TYR A 213 -3.30 -7.10 -2.93
CA TYR A 213 -3.31 -7.46 -1.50
C TYR A 213 -4.33 -6.66 -0.67
N VAL A 214 -5.03 -5.71 -1.30
CA VAL A 214 -6.02 -4.83 -0.65
C VAL A 214 -7.44 -4.99 -1.20
N GLY A 215 -7.68 -6.04 -1.98
CA GLY A 215 -9.03 -6.46 -2.38
C GLY A 215 -9.74 -5.53 -3.36
N LEU A 216 -9.02 -4.97 -4.34
CA LEU A 216 -9.53 -4.06 -5.37
C LEU A 216 -10.24 -4.80 -6.53
N PRO A 217 -11.04 -4.12 -7.37
CA PRO A 217 -11.41 -2.69 -7.31
C PRO A 217 -12.51 -2.38 -6.28
N LEU A 218 -12.52 -1.13 -5.80
CA LEU A 218 -13.69 -0.52 -5.15
C LEU A 218 -14.54 0.16 -6.24
N MET A 219 -15.85 0.01 -6.15
CA MET A 219 -16.76 0.37 -7.24
C MET A 219 -18.13 0.78 -6.69
N ALA A 220 -18.19 1.88 -5.96
CA ALA A 220 -19.46 2.42 -5.47
C ALA A 220 -20.27 2.97 -6.66
N VAL A 221 -21.43 2.38 -6.92
CA VAL A 221 -22.36 2.78 -7.98
C VAL A 221 -23.57 3.47 -7.35
N GLY A 222 -24.01 4.59 -7.95
CA GLY A 222 -25.21 5.29 -7.49
C GLY A 222 -25.18 6.79 -7.79
N SER A 223 -26.07 7.54 -7.15
CA SER A 223 -26.11 9.00 -7.23
C SER A 223 -26.68 9.56 -5.91
N PRO A 224 -25.82 9.91 -4.92
CA PRO A 224 -24.36 9.87 -4.96
C PRO A 224 -23.75 8.49 -4.63
N PRO A 225 -22.58 8.14 -5.20
CA PRO A 225 -21.79 6.95 -4.86
C PRO A 225 -20.85 7.22 -3.67
N ASN A 226 -21.42 7.59 -2.52
CA ASN A 226 -20.67 8.09 -1.35
C ASN A 226 -20.13 6.99 -0.42
N GLN A 227 -20.23 5.71 -0.78
CA GLN A 227 -19.73 4.60 0.03
C GLN A 227 -18.26 4.32 -0.31
N CYS A 228 -17.33 4.91 0.45
CA CYS A 228 -15.91 4.96 0.11
C CYS A 228 -15.24 3.61 -0.15
N HIS A 229 -15.64 2.55 0.55
CA HIS A 229 -15.03 1.23 0.45
C HIS A 229 -16.01 0.16 -0.06
N SER A 230 -17.11 0.57 -0.67
CA SER A 230 -18.03 -0.39 -1.29
C SER A 230 -17.41 -0.98 -2.55
N LYS A 231 -17.52 -2.30 -2.64
CA LYS A 231 -17.26 -3.05 -3.88
C LYS A 231 -18.48 -2.94 -4.81
N TRP A 232 -18.58 -3.85 -5.76
CA TRP A 232 -19.76 -4.00 -6.60
C TRP A 232 -20.86 -4.81 -5.91
N GLY A 233 -22.11 -4.51 -6.25
CA GLY A 233 -23.28 -5.30 -5.88
C GLY A 233 -23.77 -6.22 -7.00
N ASN A 234 -25.03 -6.62 -6.91
CA ASN A 234 -25.76 -7.36 -7.95
C ASN A 234 -26.64 -6.44 -8.82
N GLY A 235 -26.41 -5.13 -8.77
CA GLY A 235 -27.17 -4.12 -9.49
C GLY A 235 -26.88 -4.08 -10.99
N VAL A 236 -27.69 -3.26 -11.67
CA VAL A 236 -27.53 -2.93 -13.09
C VAL A 236 -27.46 -1.43 -13.27
N TYR A 237 -26.63 -0.99 -14.21
CA TYR A 237 -26.43 0.42 -14.53
C TYR A 237 -27.69 1.02 -15.16
N LYS A 238 -28.03 2.23 -14.71
CA LYS A 238 -29.19 3.00 -15.18
C LYS A 238 -28.74 4.38 -15.64
N MET A 239 -29.46 4.96 -16.61
CA MET A 239 -29.20 6.33 -17.04
C MET A 239 -29.25 7.30 -15.85
N GLY A 240 -28.29 8.22 -15.78
CA GLY A 240 -28.15 9.20 -14.70
C GLY A 240 -27.37 8.71 -13.47
N CYS A 241 -26.89 7.46 -13.46
CA CYS A 241 -25.99 6.99 -12.40
C CYS A 241 -24.54 7.42 -12.64
N GLN A 242 -23.73 7.32 -11.59
CA GLN A 242 -22.29 7.48 -11.65
C GLN A 242 -21.61 6.38 -10.82
N THR A 243 -20.36 6.10 -11.15
CA THR A 243 -19.54 5.10 -10.47
C THR A 243 -18.23 5.70 -10.04
N ASN A 244 -17.92 5.58 -8.75
CA ASN A 244 -16.60 5.85 -8.23
C ASN A 244 -15.76 4.58 -8.34
N PHE A 245 -14.75 4.61 -9.21
CA PHE A 245 -13.74 3.57 -9.27
C PHE A 245 -12.52 4.00 -8.45
N GLU A 246 -12.10 3.14 -7.54
CA GLU A 246 -10.78 3.19 -6.91
C GLU A 246 -10.10 1.84 -7.12
N MET A 247 -8.98 1.87 -7.83
CA MET A 247 -8.26 0.67 -8.25
C MET A 247 -6.75 0.91 -8.27
N ALA A 248 -5.97 -0.17 -8.30
CA ALA A 248 -4.54 -0.15 -8.60
C ALA A 248 -4.19 -1.37 -9.43
N ALA A 249 -3.15 -1.19 -10.24
CA ALA A 249 -2.36 -2.31 -10.70
C ALA A 249 -1.12 -2.49 -9.83
N PHE A 250 -0.56 -3.68 -9.85
CA PHE A 250 0.62 -4.07 -9.09
C PHE A 250 1.65 -4.68 -10.03
N ARG A 251 2.93 -4.46 -9.71
CA ARG A 251 4.07 -5.14 -10.34
C ARG A 251 5.06 -5.54 -9.26
N HIS A 252 5.24 -6.84 -9.06
CA HIS A 252 6.09 -7.34 -7.97
C HIS A 252 5.73 -6.69 -6.63
N ARG A 253 4.42 -6.61 -6.34
CA ARG A 253 3.77 -5.86 -5.23
C ARG A 253 3.80 -4.34 -5.28
N TYR A 254 4.56 -3.70 -6.17
CA TYR A 254 4.57 -2.23 -6.26
C TYR A 254 3.30 -1.72 -6.92
N ALA A 255 2.54 -0.93 -6.17
CA ALA A 255 1.23 -0.43 -6.52
C ALA A 255 1.32 0.88 -7.31
N CYS A 256 0.44 1.03 -8.30
CA CYS A 256 0.06 2.32 -8.85
C CYS A 256 -1.46 2.44 -8.80
N ALA A 257 -1.95 3.25 -7.88
CA ALA A 257 -3.36 3.55 -7.67
C ALA A 257 -3.86 4.68 -8.57
N LEU A 258 -5.13 4.55 -8.96
CA LEU A 258 -5.85 5.50 -9.79
C LEU A 258 -7.35 5.44 -9.46
N SER A 259 -7.95 6.62 -9.26
CA SER A 259 -9.38 6.76 -9.02
C SER A 259 -9.99 7.79 -9.97
N ARG A 260 -11.16 7.44 -10.52
CA ARG A 260 -11.98 8.32 -11.35
C ARG A 260 -13.46 8.04 -11.09
N THR A 261 -14.28 9.07 -11.21
CA THR A 261 -15.73 8.94 -11.31
C THR A 261 -16.16 8.93 -12.77
N VAL A 262 -16.96 7.94 -13.15
CA VAL A 262 -17.56 7.84 -14.49
C VAL A 262 -19.07 8.10 -14.38
N PHE A 263 -19.59 8.99 -15.23
CA PHE A 263 -21.02 9.31 -15.32
C PHE A 263 -21.64 8.59 -16.52
N LEU A 264 -22.84 8.04 -16.34
CA LEU A 264 -23.66 7.50 -17.41
C LEU A 264 -24.82 8.46 -17.68
N GLY A 265 -24.70 9.24 -18.76
CA GLY A 265 -25.56 10.38 -19.09
C GLY A 265 -24.99 11.72 -18.64
N GLU A 266 -25.72 12.79 -18.92
CA GLU A 266 -25.30 14.16 -18.63
C GLU A 266 -25.13 14.38 -17.11
N PRO A 267 -23.93 14.76 -16.62
CA PRO A 267 -23.72 14.98 -15.20
C PRO A 267 -24.55 16.19 -14.69
N PRO A 268 -25.03 16.20 -13.44
CA PRO A 268 -25.68 17.38 -12.88
C PRO A 268 -24.67 18.52 -12.67
N ALA A 269 -25.16 19.77 -12.63
CA ALA A 269 -24.31 20.94 -12.41
C ALA A 269 -23.48 20.85 -11.11
N ARG A 270 -24.05 20.26 -10.05
CA ARG A 270 -23.34 20.00 -8.78
C ARG A 270 -22.15 19.05 -8.98
N ALA A 271 -22.30 17.99 -9.76
CA ALA A 271 -21.21 17.04 -10.02
C ALA A 271 -20.07 17.69 -10.81
N ARG A 272 -20.38 18.51 -11.84
CA ARG A 272 -19.38 19.31 -12.55
C ARG A 272 -18.62 20.27 -11.63
N HIS A 273 -19.33 20.92 -10.70
CA HIS A 273 -18.72 21.79 -9.70
C HIS A 273 -17.79 21.03 -8.75
N VAL A 274 -18.22 19.87 -8.25
CA VAL A 274 -17.41 19.01 -7.38
C VAL A 274 -16.17 18.49 -8.11
N HIS A 275 -16.32 18.08 -9.37
CA HIS A 275 -15.20 17.70 -10.24
C HIS A 275 -14.17 18.82 -10.33
N GLN A 276 -14.61 20.04 -10.69
CA GLN A 276 -13.71 21.18 -10.84
C GLN A 276 -12.97 21.50 -9.53
N ALA A 277 -13.68 21.45 -8.39
CA ALA A 277 -13.07 21.65 -7.07
C ALA A 277 -11.98 20.60 -6.80
N CYS A 278 -12.26 19.32 -7.06
CA CYS A 278 -11.28 18.25 -6.87
C CYS A 278 -10.10 18.38 -7.82
N HIS A 279 -10.35 18.70 -9.09
CA HIS A 279 -9.32 18.90 -10.11
C HIS A 279 -8.36 20.03 -9.72
N ASP A 280 -8.90 21.20 -9.35
CA ASP A 280 -8.08 22.37 -9.04
C ASP A 280 -7.31 22.18 -7.73
N GLY A 281 -7.94 21.56 -6.73
CA GLY A 281 -7.26 21.15 -5.50
C GLY A 281 -6.13 20.14 -5.77
N PHE A 282 -6.35 19.15 -6.65
CA PHE A 282 -5.32 18.18 -7.03
C PHE A 282 -4.11 18.87 -7.65
N LEU A 283 -4.34 19.78 -8.61
CA LEU A 283 -3.26 20.50 -9.27
C LEU A 283 -2.49 21.38 -8.28
N ALA A 284 -3.17 22.06 -7.36
CA ALA A 284 -2.53 22.86 -6.32
C ALA A 284 -1.64 22.00 -5.39
N ALA A 285 -2.09 20.80 -5.03
CA ALA A 285 -1.29 19.85 -4.25
C ALA A 285 -0.09 19.32 -5.05
N LEU A 286 -0.30 18.94 -6.31
CA LEU A 286 0.75 18.42 -7.19
C LEU A 286 1.85 19.46 -7.44
N ASP A 287 1.48 20.73 -7.67
CA ASP A 287 2.42 21.85 -7.87
C ASP A 287 3.24 22.17 -6.61
N ALA A 288 2.63 22.07 -5.43
CA ALA A 288 3.32 22.26 -4.16
C ALA A 288 4.26 21.10 -3.80
N LEU A 289 4.04 19.90 -4.35
CA LEU A 289 4.77 18.69 -4.01
C LEU A 289 6.15 18.68 -4.67
N ARG A 290 7.20 18.92 -3.88
CA ARG A 290 8.61 18.93 -4.32
C ARG A 290 9.57 18.62 -3.17
N PRO A 291 10.84 18.29 -3.43
CA PRO A 291 11.81 18.11 -2.35
C PRO A 291 11.93 19.35 -1.44
N GLY A 292 12.06 19.13 -0.14
CA GLY A 292 12.30 20.17 0.86
C GLY A 292 11.05 20.83 1.46
N VAL A 293 9.86 20.68 0.88
CA VAL A 293 8.61 21.11 1.54
C VAL A 293 8.15 20.06 2.55
N LYS A 294 7.27 20.44 3.47
CA LYS A 294 6.64 19.51 4.41
C LYS A 294 5.36 18.91 3.83
N SER A 295 4.97 17.72 4.30
CA SER A 295 3.67 17.12 3.96
C SER A 295 2.48 18.06 4.27
N SER A 296 2.54 18.79 5.38
CA SER A 296 1.55 19.80 5.78
C SER A 296 1.50 21.01 4.83
N ASP A 297 2.60 21.36 4.16
CA ASP A 297 2.63 22.45 3.18
C ASP A 297 1.83 22.09 1.92
N VAL A 298 1.90 20.83 1.49
CA VAL A 298 1.15 20.28 0.36
C VAL A 298 -0.36 20.25 0.68
N GLU A 299 -0.71 19.81 1.88
CA GLU A 299 -2.09 19.84 2.36
C GLU A 299 -2.65 21.26 2.41
N ARG A 300 -1.87 22.22 2.92
CA ARG A 300 -2.27 23.63 2.97
C ARG A 300 -2.46 24.24 1.59
N ALA A 301 -1.63 23.87 0.61
CA ALA A 301 -1.78 24.30 -0.77
C ALA A 301 -3.10 23.81 -1.38
N PHE A 302 -3.43 22.53 -1.17
CA PHE A 302 -4.74 21.97 -1.53
C PHE A 302 -5.88 22.75 -0.86
N ARG A 303 -5.82 22.96 0.46
CA ARG A 303 -6.89 23.63 1.22
C ARG A 303 -7.17 25.04 0.73
N ARG A 304 -6.13 25.79 0.40
CA ARG A 304 -6.25 27.17 -0.10
C ARG A 304 -7.06 27.24 -1.40
N GLU A 305 -6.87 26.30 -2.31
CA GLU A 305 -7.60 26.24 -3.58
C GLU A 305 -8.99 25.60 -3.44
N PHE A 306 -9.09 24.56 -2.60
CA PHE A 306 -10.30 23.74 -2.49
C PHE A 306 -11.38 24.39 -1.62
N ALA A 307 -11.03 24.98 -0.47
CA ALA A 307 -12.02 25.47 0.50
C ALA A 307 -12.98 26.55 -0.05
N PRO A 308 -12.53 27.54 -0.85
CA PRO A 308 -13.43 28.54 -1.44
C PRO A 308 -14.52 27.96 -2.37
N ARG A 309 -14.35 26.72 -2.85
CA ARG A 309 -15.32 26.04 -3.72
C ARG A 309 -16.58 25.60 -2.96
N GLY A 310 -16.59 25.65 -1.62
CA GLY A 310 -17.75 25.27 -0.81
C GLY A 310 -18.09 23.78 -0.87
N VAL A 311 -17.10 22.93 -1.15
CA VAL A 311 -17.22 21.47 -1.07
C VAL A 311 -16.57 21.01 0.23
N ARG A 312 -17.28 20.19 1.01
CA ARG A 312 -16.75 19.65 2.27
C ARG A 312 -15.82 18.47 1.99
N LYS A 313 -14.67 18.46 2.65
CA LYS A 313 -13.73 17.33 2.69
C LYS A 313 -12.89 17.46 3.95
N GLU A 314 -13.02 16.57 4.93
CA GLU A 314 -12.21 16.65 6.17
C GLU A 314 -11.07 15.63 6.17
N SER A 315 -11.21 14.54 5.42
CA SER A 315 -10.20 13.50 5.30
C SER A 315 -8.91 13.98 4.63
N ARG A 316 -7.79 13.32 4.97
CA ARG A 316 -6.48 13.46 4.32
C ARG A 316 -6.58 13.46 2.79
N ILE A 317 -5.62 14.08 2.12
CA ILE A 317 -5.63 14.24 0.65
C ILE A 317 -4.64 13.29 -0.05
N GLY A 318 -3.92 12.49 0.70
CA GLY A 318 -3.01 11.48 0.16
C GLY A 318 -2.15 10.83 1.22
N TYR A 319 -1.45 9.79 0.80
CA TYR A 319 -0.57 8.99 1.65
C TYR A 319 0.50 8.31 0.80
N SER A 320 1.60 7.96 1.44
CA SER A 320 2.70 7.24 0.82
C SER A 320 2.24 5.86 0.32
N ILE A 321 2.70 5.50 -0.88
CA ILE A 321 2.35 4.26 -1.60
C ILE A 321 3.60 3.66 -2.24
N GLY A 322 3.67 2.33 -2.33
CA GLY A 322 4.85 1.64 -2.84
C GLY A 322 4.63 0.15 -3.01
N ILE A 323 5.46 -0.65 -2.34
CA ILE A 323 5.34 -2.11 -2.26
C ILE A 323 4.02 -2.60 -1.63
N ASP A 324 3.27 -1.69 -1.02
CA ASP A 324 1.95 -1.89 -0.47
C ASP A 324 1.09 -0.65 -0.76
N TRP A 325 -0.23 -0.77 -0.58
CA TRP A 325 -1.19 0.32 -0.80
C TRP A 325 -0.95 1.50 0.15
N VAL A 326 -0.62 1.21 1.41
CA VAL A 326 -0.09 2.20 2.37
C VAL A 326 1.23 1.66 2.90
N ASP A 327 2.35 2.23 2.46
CA ASP A 327 3.69 1.70 2.78
C ASP A 327 4.28 2.24 4.11
N GLY A 328 3.46 2.93 4.90
CA GLY A 328 3.80 3.47 6.22
C GLY A 328 4.61 4.78 6.20
N GLY A 329 4.76 5.40 5.03
CA GLY A 329 5.36 6.73 4.90
C GLY A 329 4.42 7.89 5.26
N PRO A 330 4.76 9.13 4.85
CA PRO A 330 4.02 10.33 5.24
C PRO A 330 2.57 10.35 4.73
N SER A 331 1.73 11.12 5.40
CA SER A 331 0.36 11.40 4.99
C SER A 331 0.14 12.90 4.83
N PHE A 332 -0.55 13.30 3.75
CA PHE A 332 -0.89 14.71 3.55
C PHE A 332 -2.08 15.10 4.45
N GLN A 333 -1.72 15.50 5.66
CA GLN A 333 -2.61 16.02 6.70
C GLN A 333 -1.99 17.28 7.32
N GLU A 334 -2.83 18.10 7.95
CA GLU A 334 -2.46 19.43 8.47
C GLU A 334 -1.24 19.42 9.42
N ARG A 335 -1.01 18.32 10.14
CA ARG A 335 0.03 18.21 11.20
C ARG A 335 1.20 17.31 10.84
N ASP A 336 1.26 16.77 9.62
CA ASP A 336 2.41 15.96 9.20
C ASP A 336 3.55 16.86 8.74
N GLU A 337 4.58 16.97 9.57
CA GLU A 337 5.73 17.84 9.33
C GLU A 337 6.87 17.14 8.57
N THR A 338 6.63 15.93 8.03
CA THR A 338 7.67 15.17 7.34
C THR A 338 8.16 15.94 6.12
N VAL A 339 9.48 16.09 6.00
CA VAL A 339 10.11 16.73 4.85
C VAL A 339 10.10 15.79 3.66
N ILE A 340 9.50 16.25 2.57
CA ILE A 340 9.39 15.54 1.30
C ILE A 340 10.77 15.46 0.64
N GLN A 341 11.09 14.27 0.10
CA GLN A 341 12.34 13.99 -0.58
C GLN A 341 12.08 13.44 -1.98
N ALA A 342 13.08 13.59 -2.87
CA ALA A 342 13.03 13.01 -4.20
C ALA A 342 12.82 11.48 -4.12
N ASN A 343 12.11 10.94 -5.10
CA ASN A 343 11.72 9.53 -5.21
C ASN A 343 10.76 9.02 -4.13
N MET A 344 10.21 9.89 -3.28
CA MET A 344 8.98 9.55 -2.56
C MET A 344 7.81 9.43 -3.54
N THR A 345 6.85 8.56 -3.20
CA THR A 345 5.68 8.29 -4.04
C THR A 345 4.41 8.30 -3.20
N PHE A 346 3.35 8.91 -3.73
CA PHE A 346 2.11 9.14 -3.00
C PHE A 346 0.90 8.80 -3.85
N HIS A 347 -0.14 8.21 -3.24
CA HIS A 347 -1.48 8.21 -3.82
C HIS A 347 -2.15 9.52 -3.41
N LEU A 348 -2.15 10.51 -4.30
CA LEU A 348 -2.78 11.81 -4.08
C LEU A 348 -4.27 11.67 -4.41
N LEU A 349 -5.09 11.47 -3.37
CA LEU A 349 -6.49 11.04 -3.45
C LEU A 349 -7.44 12.08 -2.86
N ILE A 350 -8.29 12.63 -3.73
CA ILE A 350 -9.37 13.54 -3.37
C ILE A 350 -10.68 12.78 -3.52
N GLY A 351 -11.07 12.13 -2.43
CA GLY A 351 -12.39 11.53 -2.28
C GLY A 351 -13.34 12.46 -1.51
N ILE A 352 -14.56 12.57 -2.03
CA ILE A 352 -15.72 13.25 -1.44
C ILE A 352 -16.78 12.18 -1.16
N TRP A 353 -17.12 12.03 0.11
CA TRP A 353 -18.05 11.02 0.62
C TRP A 353 -19.05 11.69 1.56
N GLU A 354 -19.82 12.61 1.00
CA GLU A 354 -20.84 13.37 1.72
C GLU A 354 -22.22 12.77 1.45
N LYS A 355 -23.21 13.11 2.29
CA LYS A 355 -24.59 12.61 2.10
C LYS A 355 -25.16 12.97 0.72
N THR A 356 -24.77 14.14 0.20
CA THR A 356 -25.28 14.68 -1.08
C THR A 356 -24.28 14.58 -2.23
N ASP A 357 -23.00 14.32 -1.95
CA ASP A 357 -21.94 14.28 -2.97
C ASP A 357 -21.10 13.00 -2.81
N GLY A 358 -20.87 12.31 -3.91
CA GLY A 358 -19.97 11.17 -3.98
C GLY A 358 -19.07 11.35 -5.20
N TYR A 359 -17.76 11.47 -5.00
CA TYR A 359 -16.83 11.72 -6.10
C TYR A 359 -15.41 11.30 -5.71
N VAL A 360 -14.65 10.71 -6.64
CA VAL A 360 -13.26 10.34 -6.40
C VAL A 360 -12.39 10.77 -7.57
N PHE A 361 -11.24 11.36 -7.24
CA PHE A 361 -10.21 11.72 -8.18
C PHE A 361 -8.86 11.52 -7.54
N SER A 362 -7.99 10.76 -8.19
CA SER A 362 -6.63 10.56 -7.67
C SER A 362 -5.65 10.19 -8.74
N GLU A 363 -4.37 10.31 -8.42
CA GLU A 363 -3.29 9.70 -9.17
C GLU A 363 -2.18 9.27 -8.22
N THR A 364 -1.44 8.24 -8.60
CA THR A 364 -0.14 7.97 -7.98
C THR A 364 0.90 8.92 -8.56
N VAL A 365 1.61 9.63 -7.71
CA VAL A 365 2.59 10.65 -8.09
C VAL A 365 3.96 10.30 -7.51
N ARG A 366 5.01 10.63 -8.26
CA ARG A 366 6.42 10.55 -7.84
C ARG A 366 6.97 11.95 -7.65
N VAL A 367 7.64 12.18 -6.52
CA VAL A 367 8.46 13.37 -6.30
C VAL A 367 9.74 13.26 -7.14
N THR A 368 9.96 14.22 -8.02
CA THR A 368 11.17 14.37 -8.84
C THR A 368 12.17 15.28 -8.13
N ASP A 369 13.32 15.55 -8.76
CA ASP A 369 14.31 16.46 -8.16
C ASP A 369 13.81 17.91 -8.02
N ASN A 370 12.82 18.31 -8.82
CA ASN A 370 12.36 19.70 -8.91
C ASN A 370 10.84 19.88 -8.73
N GLY A 371 10.09 18.82 -8.45
CA GLY A 371 8.62 18.85 -8.42
C GLY A 371 8.02 17.48 -8.21
N ALA A 372 6.85 17.24 -8.80
CA ALA A 372 6.21 15.94 -8.85
C ALA A 372 5.64 15.64 -10.23
N MET A 373 5.54 14.35 -10.56
CA MET A 373 4.92 13.87 -11.79
C MET A 373 3.93 12.75 -11.49
N SER A 374 2.87 12.66 -12.30
CA SER A 374 1.96 11.52 -12.26
C SER A 374 2.59 10.29 -12.90
N LEU A 375 2.24 9.11 -12.39
CA LEU A 375 2.55 7.82 -13.00
C LEU A 375 1.43 7.32 -13.94
N SER A 376 0.31 8.05 -14.01
CA SER A 376 -0.83 7.79 -14.89
C SER A 376 -0.88 8.83 -16.02
N ASN A 377 -1.35 8.40 -17.20
CA ASN A 377 -1.69 9.28 -18.33
C ASN A 377 -3.21 9.32 -18.60
N MET A 378 -4.03 8.79 -17.69
CA MET A 378 -5.49 8.85 -17.84
C MET A 378 -5.96 10.30 -17.80
N SER A 379 -6.91 10.66 -18.69
CA SER A 379 -7.46 12.03 -18.70
C SER A 379 -7.95 12.43 -17.30
N ARG A 380 -7.70 13.70 -16.96
CA ARG A 380 -8.18 14.35 -15.76
C ARG A 380 -9.53 15.02 -15.95
N ASP A 381 -10.07 14.99 -17.17
CA ASP A 381 -11.41 15.48 -17.47
C ASP A 381 -12.48 14.63 -16.80
N LEU A 382 -13.68 15.21 -16.69
CA LEU A 382 -14.86 14.47 -16.26
C LEU A 382 -15.18 13.35 -17.25
N LEU A 383 -15.23 12.11 -16.77
CA LEU A 383 -15.52 10.95 -17.62
C LEU A 383 -17.03 10.76 -17.75
N VAL A 384 -17.54 10.87 -18.99
CA VAL A 384 -18.97 10.75 -19.30
C VAL A 384 -19.17 9.75 -20.43
N ASN A 385 -20.14 8.85 -20.27
CA ASN A 385 -20.66 7.96 -21.30
C ASN A 385 -22.09 8.37 -21.64
N TYR A 386 -22.41 8.53 -22.91
CA TYR A 386 -23.74 8.92 -23.38
C TYR A 386 -24.59 7.73 -23.83
#